data_AF-A0A7L9BNV0-F1
#
_entry.id   AF-A0A7L9BNV0-F1
#
_cell.length_a   1.000
_cell.length_b   1.000
_cell.length_c   1.000
_cell.angle_alpha   90.00
_cell.angle_beta   90.00
_cell.angle_gamma   90.00
#
_symmetry.space_group_name_H-M   'P 1'
#
loop_
_entity.id
_entity.type
_entity.pdbx_description
1 polymer ?
#
loop_
_entity_poly.entity_id
_entity_poly.type
_entity_poly.pdbx_seq_one_letter_code
_entity_poly.pdbx_strand_id
1 'polypeptide(L)'
;MVHMGLDFAIDELYATGWTALDSAGCLRHADGRWYPSFQRAVQEFKSSGYDLSVRHIQLFDCYRAEWRAAAGSPSGAVVGRTQDEAAVYALSHLRRRAAASGPLASPAHVAV
;
A
#
# COMPACT_ATOMS: atom_id res chain seq x y z
N MET A 1 7.87 22.53 2.74
CA MET A 1 9.02 21.67 3.04
C MET A 1 8.73 20.34 2.36
N VAL A 2 9.55 19.96 1.38
CA VAL A 2 9.22 18.92 0.39
C VAL A 2 9.36 17.54 1.04
N HIS A 3 8.26 16.80 1.18
CA HIS A 3 8.27 15.41 1.63
C HIS A 3 8.55 14.50 0.43
N MET A 4 9.74 14.64 -0.19
CA MET A 4 10.08 13.92 -1.43
C MET A 4 9.84 12.39 -1.36
N GLY A 5 9.91 11.78 -0.17
CA GLY A 5 9.56 10.37 0.04
C GLY A 5 8.06 10.08 -0.07
N LEU A 6 7.21 10.95 0.50
CA LEU A 6 5.75 10.83 0.39
C LEU A 6 5.28 11.16 -1.03
N ASP A 7 5.88 12.16 -1.69
CA ASP A 7 5.62 12.48 -3.10
C ASP A 7 5.78 11.23 -3.98
N PHE A 8 6.93 10.56 -3.85
CA PHE A 8 7.22 9.31 -4.55
C PHE A 8 6.23 8.20 -4.17
N ALA A 9 5.93 8.02 -2.89
CA ALA A 9 4.96 7.00 -2.45
C ALA A 9 3.57 7.23 -3.07
N ILE A 10 3.14 8.49 -3.19
CA ILE A 10 1.88 8.87 -3.83
C ILE A 10 1.94 8.60 -5.34
N ASP A 11 3.02 8.98 -6.03
CA ASP A 11 3.20 8.67 -7.46
C ASP A 11 3.08 7.17 -7.73
N GLU A 12 3.77 6.37 -6.92
CA GLU A 12 3.78 4.91 -7.02
C GLU A 12 2.40 4.31 -6.74
N LEU A 13 1.64 4.88 -5.82
CA LEU A 13 0.25 4.48 -5.56
C LEU A 13 -0.65 4.81 -6.75
N TYR A 14 -0.54 6.02 -7.30
CA TYR A 14 -1.35 6.46 -8.45
C TYR A 14 -1.03 5.65 -9.71
N ALA A 15 0.23 5.22 -9.89
CA ALA A 15 0.64 4.32 -10.98
C ALA A 15 -0.08 2.96 -10.94
N THR A 16 -0.66 2.56 -9.80
CA THR A 16 -1.51 1.36 -9.67
C THR A 16 -2.98 1.59 -10.05
N GLY A 17 -3.29 2.75 -10.63
CA GLY A 17 -4.67 3.17 -10.93
C GLY A 17 -5.49 3.49 -9.68
N TRP A 18 -4.83 3.69 -8.53
CA TRP A 18 -5.52 4.09 -7.31
C TRP A 18 -6.08 5.50 -7.45
N THR A 19 -7.31 5.69 -6.98
CA THR A 19 -7.97 7.00 -6.91
C THR A 19 -8.73 7.12 -5.60
N ALA A 20 -8.84 8.33 -5.07
CA ALA A 20 -9.67 8.63 -3.91
C ALA A 20 -11.16 8.73 -4.33
N LEU A 21 -11.74 7.62 -4.78
CA LEU A 21 -13.16 7.50 -5.15
C LEU A 21 -14.08 8.03 -4.05
N ASP A 22 -13.68 7.79 -2.80
CA ASP A 22 -14.22 8.42 -1.60
C ASP A 22 -13.06 9.03 -0.81
N SER A 23 -13.14 10.34 -0.55
CA SER A 23 -12.14 11.05 0.24
C SER A 23 -12.17 10.70 1.73
N ALA A 24 -13.17 9.95 2.20
CA ALA A 24 -13.24 9.51 3.58
C ALA A 24 -11.99 8.71 3.98
N GLY A 25 -11.30 9.19 5.02
CA GLY A 25 -10.05 8.60 5.51
C GLY A 25 -8.83 8.91 4.63
N CYS A 26 -8.95 9.80 3.64
CA CYS A 26 -7.81 10.32 2.89
C CYS A 26 -7.32 11.65 3.46
N LEU A 27 -6.04 11.93 3.23
CA LEU A 27 -5.36 13.18 3.52
C LEU A 27 -5.00 13.87 2.22
N ARG A 28 -4.81 15.19 2.27
CA ARG A 28 -4.45 15.99 1.10
C ARG A 28 -2.99 16.40 1.19
N HIS A 29 -2.22 16.05 0.16
CA HIS A 29 -0.83 16.44 0.00
C HIS A 29 -0.73 17.93 -0.38
N ALA A 30 0.46 18.52 -0.20
CA ALA A 30 0.69 19.95 -0.44
C ALA A 30 0.49 20.37 -1.92
N ASP A 31 0.66 19.43 -2.85
CA ASP A 31 0.39 19.61 -4.28
C ASP A 31 -1.10 19.45 -4.65
N GLY A 32 -1.95 19.14 -3.66
CA GLY A 32 -3.39 18.98 -3.83
C GLY A 32 -3.87 17.55 -4.08
N ARG A 33 -2.97 16.58 -4.29
CA ARG A 33 -3.32 15.16 -4.48
C ARG A 33 -3.85 14.54 -3.19
N TRP A 34 -4.80 13.62 -3.32
CA TRP A 34 -5.29 12.83 -2.20
C TRP A 34 -4.44 11.58 -1.99
N TYR A 35 -4.23 11.18 -0.75
CA TYR A 35 -3.58 9.92 -0.40
C TYR A 35 -4.25 9.30 0.83
N PRO A 36 -4.23 7.97 1.02
CA PRO A 36 -4.89 7.35 2.16
C PRO A 36 -4.13 7.69 3.45
N SER A 37 -4.87 8.03 4.52
CA SER A 37 -4.29 8.04 5.86
C SER A 37 -3.80 6.63 6.25
N PHE A 38 -2.96 6.53 7.27
CA PHE A 38 -2.56 5.23 7.82
C PHE A 38 -3.76 4.32 8.13
N GLN A 39 -4.83 4.85 8.74
CA GLN A 39 -6.02 4.05 9.06
C GLN A 39 -6.74 3.55 7.81
N ARG A 40 -6.83 4.38 6.77
CA ARG A 40 -7.40 3.96 5.49
C ARG A 40 -6.52 2.90 4.82
N ALA A 41 -5.20 3.04 4.85
CA ALA A 41 -4.28 2.02 4.34
C ALA A 41 -4.49 0.68 5.07
N VAL A 42 -4.60 0.68 6.39
CA VAL A 42 -4.92 -0.55 7.16
C VAL A 42 -6.21 -1.21 6.69
N GLN A 43 -7.26 -0.43 6.41
CA GLN A 43 -8.53 -0.96 5.89
C GLN A 43 -8.36 -1.60 4.50
N GLU A 44 -7.62 -0.96 3.59
CA GLU A 44 -7.35 -1.49 2.24
C GLU A 44 -6.57 -2.83 2.30
N PHE A 45 -5.60 -2.94 3.22
CA PHE A 45 -4.88 -4.19 3.47
C PHE A 45 -5.83 -5.28 3.99
N LYS A 46 -6.68 -4.96 4.98
CA LYS A 46 -7.67 -5.89 5.54
C LYS A 46 -8.65 -6.39 4.48
N SER A 47 -9.17 -5.48 3.65
CA SER A 47 -10.04 -5.83 2.52
C SER A 47 -9.35 -6.74 1.50
N SER A 48 -8.02 -6.73 1.45
CA SER A 48 -7.20 -7.59 0.59
C SER A 48 -6.72 -8.88 1.28
N GLY A 49 -7.15 -9.15 2.52
CA GLY A 49 -6.76 -10.35 3.28
C GLY A 49 -5.41 -10.27 4.00
N TYR A 50 -4.89 -9.06 4.20
CA TYR A 50 -3.63 -8.80 4.88
C TYR A 50 -3.81 -7.92 6.12
N ASP A 51 -2.92 -8.06 7.09
CA ASP A 51 -2.82 -7.16 8.23
C ASP A 51 -1.58 -6.26 8.07
N LEU A 52 -1.76 -4.94 8.15
CA LEU A 52 -0.68 -3.95 8.04
C LEU A 52 -0.31 -3.41 9.42
N SER A 53 0.98 -3.40 9.71
CA SER A 53 1.54 -2.74 10.89
C SER A 53 2.67 -1.80 10.49
N VAL A 54 2.82 -0.69 11.22
CA VAL A 54 3.94 0.26 11.04
C VAL A 54 4.62 0.46 12.38
N ARG A 55 5.94 0.33 12.42
CA ARG A 55 6.76 0.51 13.62
C ARG A 55 7.84 1.54 13.39
N HIS A 56 8.01 2.48 14.32
CA HIS A 56 9.16 3.40 14.32
C HIS A 56 10.39 2.68 14.85
N ILE A 57 11.45 2.65 14.04
CA ILE A 57 12.73 2.05 14.37
C ILE A 57 13.64 3.17 14.83
N GLN A 58 13.62 3.45 16.13
CA GLN A 58 14.29 4.60 16.75
C GLN A 58 15.78 4.68 16.40
N LEU A 59 16.48 3.54 16.33
CA LEU A 59 17.91 3.49 16.02
C LEU A 59 18.26 4.08 14.63
N PHE A 60 17.35 3.96 13.67
CA PHE A 60 17.53 4.42 12.29
C PHE A 60 16.62 5.60 11.92
N ASP A 61 15.87 6.11 12.90
CA ASP A 61 14.85 7.14 12.74
C ASP A 61 13.97 6.97 11.49
N CYS A 62 13.42 5.76 11.32
CA CYS A 62 12.61 5.42 10.17
C CYS A 62 11.38 4.60 10.57
N TYR A 63 10.40 4.54 9.69
CA TYR A 63 9.16 3.78 9.89
C TYR A 63 9.17 2.57 8.98
N ARG A 64 9.09 1.38 9.57
CA ARG A 64 8.98 0.13 8.84
C ARG A 64 7.52 -0.30 8.79
N ALA A 65 6.95 -0.31 7.59
CA ALA A 65 5.64 -0.89 7.31
C ALA A 65 5.80 -2.36 6.93
N GLU A 66 5.03 -3.24 7.54
CA GLU A 66 5.06 -4.68 7.29
C GLU A 66 3.64 -5.22 7.20
N TRP A 67 3.42 -6.16 6.28
CA TRP A 67 2.13 -6.82 6.17
C TRP A 67 2.25 -8.33 6.07
N ARG A 68 1.23 -9.00 6.59
CA ARG A 68 1.18 -10.46 6.73
C ARG A 68 -0.16 -10.96 6.20
N ALA A 69 -0.14 -12.12 5.56
CA ALA A 69 -1.38 -12.79 5.16
C ALA A 69 -2.14 -13.27 6.41
N ALA A 70 -3.44 -13.55 6.27
CA ALA A 70 -4.27 -14.06 7.36
C ALA A 70 -3.68 -15.29 8.10
N ALA A 71 -2.88 -16.12 7.42
CA ALA A 71 -2.15 -17.24 8.01
C ALA A 71 -0.91 -16.85 8.85
N GLY A 72 -0.66 -15.55 9.07
CA GLY A 72 0.48 -15.03 9.83
C GLY A 72 1.81 -14.99 9.08
N SER A 73 1.86 -15.50 7.84
CA SER A 73 3.07 -15.51 7.02
C SER A 73 3.45 -14.09 6.55
N PRO A 74 4.69 -13.64 6.77
CA PRO A 74 5.15 -12.33 6.31
C PRO A 74 5.06 -12.25 4.78
N SER A 75 4.37 -11.23 4.28
CA SER A 75 4.09 -11.07 2.86
C SER A 75 4.91 -9.96 2.21
N GLY A 76 5.30 -8.95 2.97
CA GLY A 76 6.24 -7.92 2.52
C GLY A 76 6.50 -6.86 3.59
N ALA A 77 7.47 -6.00 3.29
CA ALA A 77 7.86 -4.88 4.14
C ALA A 77 8.46 -3.75 3.30
N VAL A 78 8.27 -2.51 3.74
CA VAL A 78 8.93 -1.32 3.20
C VAL A 78 9.34 -0.39 4.35
N VAL A 79 10.26 0.54 4.07
CA VAL A 79 10.69 1.56 5.03
C VAL A 79 10.45 2.95 4.42
N GLY A 80 9.98 3.88 5.24
CA GLY A 80 9.83 5.30 4.90
C GLY A 80 10.31 6.19 6.04
N ARG A 81 10.42 7.51 5.81
CA ARG A 81 10.83 8.48 6.85
C ARG A 81 9.69 8.86 7.78
N THR A 82 8.45 8.70 7.35
CA THR A 82 7.25 8.97 8.16
C THR A 82 6.30 7.78 8.12
N GLN A 83 5.36 7.73 9.07
CA GLN A 83 4.32 6.70 9.09
C GLN A 83 3.47 6.71 7.82
N ASP A 84 3.05 7.90 7.35
CA ASP A 84 2.23 8.07 6.15
C ASP A 84 2.97 7.60 4.90
N GLU A 85 4.23 8.01 4.73
CA GLU A 85 5.08 7.57 3.61
C GLU A 85 5.20 6.05 3.56
N ALA A 86 5.55 5.41 4.68
CA ALA A 86 5.70 3.96 4.75
C ALA A 86 4.37 3.24 4.45
N ALA A 87 3.25 3.76 4.94
CA ALA A 87 1.93 3.17 4.73
C ALA A 87 1.44 3.31 3.28
N VAL A 88 1.56 4.50 2.68
CA VAL A 88 1.19 4.77 1.28
C VAL A 88 2.04 3.93 0.35
N TYR A 89 3.35 3.88 0.59
CA TYR A 89 4.24 3.09 -0.24
C TYR A 89 3.96 1.59 -0.11
N ALA A 90 3.69 1.08 1.10
CA ALA A 90 3.27 -0.31 1.29
C ALA A 90 2.01 -0.65 0.47
N LEU A 91 1.02 0.25 0.45
CA LEU A 91 -0.20 0.04 -0.32
C LEU A 91 0.08 -0.03 -1.83
N SER A 92 0.98 0.80 -2.36
CA SER A 92 1.41 0.70 -3.77
C SER A 92 1.99 -0.68 -4.10
N HIS A 93 2.78 -1.27 -3.19
CA HIS A 93 3.37 -2.61 -3.35
C HIS A 93 2.32 -3.71 -3.33
N LEU A 94 1.37 -3.64 -2.39
CA LEU A 94 0.25 -4.58 -2.32
C LEU A 94 -0.55 -4.59 -3.63
N ARG A 95 -0.92 -3.40 -4.12
CA ARG A 95 -1.74 -3.25 -5.33
C ARG A 95 -1.00 -3.73 -6.58
N ARG A 96 0.30 -3.45 -6.72
CA ARG A 96 1.12 -3.99 -7.81
C ARG A 96 1.20 -5.50 -7.77
N ARG A 97 1.39 -6.09 -6.60
CA ARG A 97 1.40 -7.54 -6.44
C ARG A 97 0.05 -8.17 -6.81
N ALA A 98 -1.06 -7.54 -6.43
CA ALA A 98 -2.39 -7.99 -6.80
C ALA A 98 -2.60 -7.96 -8.33
N ALA A 99 -2.16 -6.88 -9.00
CA ALA A 99 -2.21 -6.76 -10.45
C ALA A 99 -1.32 -7.81 -11.16
N ALA A 100 -0.12 -8.07 -10.63
CA ALA A 100 0.79 -9.09 -11.15
C ALA A 100 0.31 -10.54 -10.91
N SER A 101 -0.59 -10.74 -9.94
CA SER A 101 -1.20 -12.04 -9.62
C SER A 101 -2.52 -12.30 -10.36
N GLY A 102 -2.86 -11.48 -11.38
CA GLY A 102 -4.04 -11.62 -12.24
C GLY A 102 -4.12 -12.96 -13.00
N PRO A 103 -5.31 -13.34 -13.48
CA PRO A 103 -5.86 -14.69 -13.37
C PRO A 103 -5.01 -15.72 -14.12
N LEU A 104 -4.61 -16.77 -13.41
CA LEU A 104 -4.25 -18.04 -14.02
C LEU A 104 -5.39 -18.45 -14.96
N ALA A 105 -5.07 -18.49 -16.26
CA ALA A 105 -5.97 -18.98 -17.29
C ALA A 105 -6.53 -20.34 -16.87
N SER A 106 -7.87 -20.40 -16.73
CA SER A 106 -8.58 -21.66 -16.60
C SER A 106 -8.37 -22.45 -17.90
N PRO A 107 -7.82 -23.67 -17.90
CA PRO A 107 -7.88 -24.54 -19.08
C PRO A 107 -9.32 -25.02 -19.23
N ALA A 108 -10.18 -24.19 -19.83
CA ALA A 108 -11.48 -24.62 -20.28
C ALA A 108 -11.30 -25.57 -21.47
N HIS A 109 -11.72 -26.82 -21.26
CA HIS A 109 -12.03 -27.87 -22.24
C HIS A 109 -11.63 -27.63 -23.70
N VAL A 110 -10.59 -28.32 -24.17
CA VAL A 110 -10.63 -28.91 -25.51
C VAL A 110 -11.29 -30.28 -25.35
N ALA A 111 -12.60 -30.29 -25.48
CA ALA A 111 -13.35 -31.45 -25.93
C ALA A 111 -13.78 -31.14 -27.35
N VAL A 112 -13.13 -31.78 -28.33
CA VAL A 112 -13.66 -32.52 -29.49
C VAL A 112 -12.45 -32.97 -30.31
#